data_AF-A0A3M1ZWZ7-F1
#
_entry.id   AF-A0A3M1ZWZ7-F1
#
_cell.length_a   1.000
_cell.length_b   1.000
_cell.length_c   1.000
_cell.angle_alpha   90.00
_cell.angle_beta   90.00
_cell.angle_gamma   90.00
#
_symmetry.space_group_name_H-M   'P 1'
#
loop_
_entity.id
_entity.type
_entity.pdbx_description
1 polymer ?
#
loop_
_entity_poly.entity_id
_entity_poly.type
_entity_poly.pdbx_seq_one_letter_code
_entity_poly.pdbx_strand_id
1 'polypeptide(L)'
;MITAGIDIGSRTIKVAVLRDGEIVGRALDTAGAEPARRASALLRDALLAAGVSRDAVAHITATGAGRALVEDAHSTVTDITAAARAANFFFPGAVTVVEVGAEESRAVKTDGAGRVLDSAVNEKCAAGSGSFTESMARALGMTLEEFAEKSLQSTTRIAMNAQCTVFAESEVVGLMHSGVDRRDIAYAVNDAIATRVSATARRVKLEGEVVLLGGLARNRGFVRCLKEKLEVDRILIPEAPELADAVGAAIVAAERAA
;
A
#
# COMPACT_ATOMS: atom_id res chain seq x y z
N MET A 1 -11.88 5.93 24.19
CA MET A 1 -12.78 5.70 23.05
C MET A 1 -12.19 4.63 22.16
N ILE A 2 -13.01 3.67 21.70
CA ILE A 2 -12.58 2.60 20.80
C ILE A 2 -13.21 2.82 19.43
N THR A 3 -12.41 2.81 18.37
CA THR A 3 -12.88 2.92 16.99
C THR A 3 -12.22 1.87 16.11
N ALA A 4 -12.82 1.59 14.95
CA ALA A 4 -12.25 0.67 13.99
C ALA A 4 -12.29 1.24 12.57
N GLY A 5 -11.31 0.80 11.78
CA GLY A 5 -11.22 1.07 10.36
C GLY A 5 -11.11 -0.23 9.59
N ILE A 6 -11.85 -0.31 8.49
CA ILE A 6 -11.88 -1.48 7.61
C ILE A 6 -11.52 -1.02 6.20
N ASP A 7 -10.42 -1.55 5.65
CA ASP A 7 -10.02 -1.35 4.26
C ASP A 7 -10.31 -2.62 3.47
N ILE A 8 -11.27 -2.57 2.54
CA ILE A 8 -11.49 -3.63 1.54
C ILE A 8 -10.83 -3.19 0.23
N GLY A 9 -9.58 -3.60 0.04
CA GLY A 9 -8.86 -3.45 -1.22
C GLY A 9 -9.19 -4.56 -2.23
N SER A 10 -8.56 -4.50 -3.40
CA SER A 10 -8.78 -5.47 -4.48
C SER A 10 -8.25 -6.88 -4.21
N ARG A 11 -7.17 -7.00 -3.41
CA ARG A 11 -6.56 -8.29 -3.05
C ARG A 11 -6.66 -8.65 -1.58
N THR A 12 -6.73 -7.66 -0.71
CA THR A 12 -6.62 -7.82 0.74
C THR A 12 -7.65 -6.99 1.47
N ILE A 13 -8.10 -7.51 2.60
CA ILE A 13 -8.92 -6.81 3.58
C ILE A 13 -8.07 -6.59 4.81
N LYS A 14 -8.12 -5.38 5.35
CA LYS A 14 -7.36 -4.97 6.53
C LYS A 14 -8.29 -4.35 7.56
N VAL A 15 -8.02 -4.62 8.82
CA VAL A 15 -8.72 -4.02 9.95
C VAL A 15 -7.70 -3.44 10.93
N ALA A 16 -7.98 -2.23 11.40
CA ALA A 16 -7.30 -1.63 12.52
C ALA A 16 -8.31 -1.23 13.60
N VAL A 17 -7.97 -1.51 14.86
CA VAL A 17 -8.75 -1.11 16.04
C VAL A 17 -7.90 -0.14 16.84
N LEU A 18 -8.44 1.04 17.10
CA LEU A 18 -7.81 2.06 17.94
C LEU A 18 -8.49 2.13 19.30
N ARG A 19 -7.70 2.39 20.35
CA ARG A 19 -8.17 2.78 21.68
C ARG A 19 -7.44 4.06 22.06
N ASP A 20 -8.19 5.16 22.19
CA ASP A 20 -7.66 6.46 22.58
C ASP A 20 -6.51 6.94 21.68
N GLY A 21 -6.62 6.65 20.38
CA GLY A 21 -5.61 7.00 19.37
C GLY A 21 -4.54 5.92 19.16
N GLU A 22 -4.41 4.93 20.02
CA GLU A 22 -3.38 3.89 19.93
C GLU A 22 -3.90 2.63 19.22
N ILE A 23 -3.05 1.99 18.38
CA ILE A 23 -3.41 0.73 17.72
C ILE A 23 -3.38 -0.41 18.75
N VAL A 24 -4.54 -1.02 19.02
CA VAL A 24 -4.68 -2.14 19.97
C VAL A 24 -5.05 -3.46 19.29
N GLY A 25 -5.48 -3.42 18.03
CA GLY A 25 -5.84 -4.61 17.27
C GLY A 25 -5.60 -4.41 15.78
N ARG A 26 -5.13 -5.47 15.12
CA ARG A 26 -4.94 -5.51 13.66
C ARG A 26 -5.25 -6.88 13.12
N ALA A 27 -5.85 -6.93 11.94
CA ALA A 27 -6.04 -8.17 11.19
C ALA A 27 -5.92 -7.91 9.69
N LEU A 28 -5.44 -8.90 8.95
CA LEU A 28 -5.29 -8.85 7.50
C LEU A 28 -5.54 -10.23 6.92
N ASP A 29 -6.32 -10.30 5.85
CA ASP A 29 -6.48 -11.51 5.04
C ASP A 29 -6.72 -11.13 3.57
N THR A 30 -6.68 -12.12 2.68
CA THR A 30 -7.07 -12.00 1.29
C THR A 30 -8.57 -11.74 1.14
N ALA A 31 -8.95 -10.90 0.16
CA ALA A 31 -10.35 -10.52 -0.05
C ALA A 31 -11.24 -11.70 -0.51
N GLY A 32 -10.68 -12.62 -1.31
CA GLY A 32 -11.37 -13.83 -1.76
C GLY A 32 -12.69 -13.55 -2.49
N ALA A 33 -13.61 -14.52 -2.47
CA ALA A 33 -14.90 -14.44 -3.17
C ALA A 33 -16.01 -13.72 -2.36
N GLU A 34 -15.91 -13.69 -1.03
CA GLU A 34 -16.93 -13.11 -0.13
C GLU A 34 -16.33 -11.99 0.75
N PRO A 35 -15.95 -10.84 0.17
CA PRO A 35 -15.18 -9.81 0.88
C PRO A 35 -15.93 -9.20 2.08
N ALA A 36 -17.24 -8.98 1.98
CA ALA A 36 -18.05 -8.45 3.09
C ALA A 36 -17.99 -9.37 4.32
N ARG A 37 -18.28 -10.67 4.12
CA ARG A 37 -18.24 -11.69 5.17
C ARG A 37 -16.86 -11.82 5.80
N ARG A 38 -15.80 -11.75 5.00
CA ARG A 38 -14.41 -11.79 5.48
C ARG A 38 -14.05 -10.55 6.28
N ALA A 39 -14.50 -9.37 5.86
CA ALA A 39 -14.30 -8.14 6.62
C ALA A 39 -14.93 -8.21 8.02
N SER A 40 -16.17 -8.70 8.13
CA SER A 40 -16.81 -8.89 9.44
C SER A 40 -16.08 -9.92 10.31
N ALA A 41 -15.55 -11.00 9.71
CA ALA A 41 -14.75 -11.99 10.43
C ALA A 41 -13.42 -11.38 10.94
N LEU A 42 -12.71 -10.64 10.08
CA LEU A 42 -11.47 -9.97 10.46
C LEU A 42 -11.67 -8.91 11.53
N LEU A 43 -12.80 -8.18 11.50
CA LEU A 43 -13.14 -7.24 12.57
C LEU A 43 -13.26 -7.96 13.90
N ARG A 44 -14.00 -9.06 13.95
CA ARG A 44 -14.13 -9.88 15.17
C ARG A 44 -12.76 -10.37 15.65
N ASP A 45 -11.92 -10.85 14.75
CA ASP A 45 -10.60 -11.38 15.11
C ASP A 45 -9.67 -10.28 15.64
N ALA A 46 -9.69 -9.09 15.04
CA ALA A 46 -8.94 -7.91 15.51
C ALA A 46 -9.43 -7.42 16.88
N LEU A 47 -10.75 -7.40 17.11
CA LEU A 47 -11.34 -7.04 18.40
C LEU A 47 -11.00 -8.05 19.49
N LEU A 48 -11.04 -9.36 19.16
CA LEU A 48 -10.66 -10.42 20.08
C LEU A 48 -9.20 -10.31 20.49
N ALA A 49 -8.29 -10.09 19.53
CA ALA A 49 -6.87 -9.87 19.79
C ALA A 49 -6.62 -8.64 20.69
N ALA A 50 -7.46 -7.60 20.56
CA ALA A 50 -7.41 -6.40 21.39
C ALA A 50 -8.09 -6.55 22.77
N GLY A 51 -8.74 -7.68 23.05
CA GLY A 51 -9.55 -7.88 24.26
C GLY A 51 -10.75 -6.92 24.34
N VAL A 52 -11.36 -6.61 23.20
CA VAL A 52 -12.45 -5.63 23.07
C VAL A 52 -13.76 -6.31 22.67
N SER A 53 -14.85 -5.98 23.35
CA SER A 53 -16.20 -6.35 22.90
C SER A 53 -16.64 -5.48 21.72
N ARG A 54 -17.39 -6.06 20.77
CA ARG A 54 -17.98 -5.34 19.64
C ARG A 54 -18.84 -4.16 20.08
N ASP A 55 -19.58 -4.29 21.18
CA ASP A 55 -20.46 -3.22 21.70
C ASP A 55 -19.69 -2.01 22.26
N ALA A 56 -18.38 -2.16 22.50
CA ALA A 56 -17.53 -1.07 22.96
C ALA A 56 -16.97 -0.22 21.80
N VAL A 57 -17.16 -0.65 20.54
CA VAL A 57 -16.68 0.08 19.36
C VAL A 57 -17.64 1.25 19.08
N ALA A 58 -17.18 2.47 19.32
CA ALA A 58 -17.99 3.68 19.19
C ALA A 58 -18.30 4.01 17.72
N HIS A 59 -17.37 3.74 16.80
CA HIS A 59 -17.55 4.05 15.39
C HIS A 59 -16.68 3.17 14.51
N ILE A 60 -17.20 2.81 13.35
CA ILE A 60 -16.53 2.02 12.32
C ILE A 60 -16.55 2.83 11.02
N THR A 61 -15.37 3.08 10.43
CA THR A 61 -15.27 3.70 9.11
C THR A 61 -14.68 2.71 8.11
N ALA A 62 -15.33 2.58 6.95
CA ALA A 62 -14.82 1.75 5.86
C ALA A 62 -14.12 2.58 4.76
N THR A 63 -13.09 2.00 4.17
CA THR A 63 -12.33 2.53 3.03
C THR A 63 -11.96 1.39 2.06
N GLY A 64 -11.25 1.73 0.99
CA GLY A 64 -10.95 0.81 -0.10
C GLY A 64 -12.02 0.80 -1.20
N ALA A 65 -11.72 0.09 -2.29
CA ALA A 65 -12.63 -0.13 -3.41
C ALA A 65 -13.94 -0.83 -2.98
N GLY A 66 -13.85 -1.72 -1.99
CA GLY A 66 -14.98 -2.46 -1.44
C GLY A 66 -15.65 -1.81 -0.24
N ARG A 67 -15.37 -0.55 0.11
CA ARG A 67 -15.92 0.11 1.31
C ARG A 67 -17.44 0.06 1.43
N ALA A 68 -18.16 0.06 0.31
CA ALA A 68 -19.62 0.00 0.27
C ALA A 68 -20.18 -1.40 0.64
N LEU A 69 -19.32 -2.42 0.68
CA LEU A 69 -19.68 -3.79 1.05
C LEU A 69 -19.69 -4.00 2.57
N VAL A 70 -19.18 -3.03 3.35
CA VAL A 70 -19.14 -3.09 4.81
C VAL A 70 -20.46 -2.56 5.37
N GLU A 71 -21.46 -3.44 5.48
CA GLU A 71 -22.82 -3.05 5.90
C GLU A 71 -22.88 -2.46 7.31
N ASP A 72 -21.96 -2.87 8.19
CA ASP A 72 -21.91 -2.43 9.59
C ASP A 72 -20.98 -1.22 9.82
N ALA A 73 -20.46 -0.62 8.75
CA ALA A 73 -19.73 0.64 8.85
C ALA A 73 -20.70 1.79 9.13
N HIS A 74 -20.37 2.60 10.13
CA HIS A 74 -21.13 3.80 10.47
C HIS A 74 -20.91 4.91 9.43
N SER A 75 -19.79 4.84 8.71
CA SER A 75 -19.46 5.82 7.68
C SER A 75 -18.40 5.29 6.72
N THR A 76 -18.19 5.98 5.60
CA THR A 76 -17.13 5.64 4.65
C THR A 76 -16.19 6.82 4.41
N VAL A 77 -14.99 6.52 3.90
CA VAL A 77 -13.99 7.51 3.52
C VAL A 77 -13.20 7.03 2.30
N THR A 78 -12.68 7.96 1.50
CA THR A 78 -11.85 7.62 0.35
C THR A 78 -10.46 7.16 0.79
N ASP A 79 -9.86 6.25 0.02
CA ASP A 79 -8.53 5.70 0.27
C ASP A 79 -7.48 6.83 0.29
N ILE A 80 -7.65 7.86 -0.54
CA ILE A 80 -6.81 9.08 -0.54
C ILE A 80 -6.83 9.77 0.83
N THR A 81 -8.00 9.92 1.44
CA THR A 81 -8.14 10.55 2.74
C THR A 81 -7.64 9.63 3.85
N ALA A 82 -7.90 8.33 3.75
CA ALA A 82 -7.38 7.33 4.68
C ALA A 82 -5.83 7.33 4.68
N ALA A 83 -5.19 7.26 3.52
CA ALA A 83 -3.75 7.33 3.36
C ALA A 83 -3.17 8.62 3.95
N ALA A 84 -3.80 9.78 3.72
CA ALA A 84 -3.37 11.05 4.28
C ALA A 84 -3.43 11.07 5.82
N ARG A 85 -4.51 10.54 6.41
CA ARG A 85 -4.65 10.42 7.87
C ARG A 85 -3.64 9.44 8.46
N ALA A 86 -3.45 8.29 7.80
CA ALA A 86 -2.49 7.29 8.22
C ALA A 86 -1.06 7.84 8.18
N ALA A 87 -0.68 8.54 7.12
CA ALA A 87 0.64 9.16 7.01
C ALA A 87 0.89 10.16 8.13
N ASN A 88 -0.06 11.05 8.43
CA ASN A 88 0.08 12.01 9.52
C ASN A 88 0.09 11.35 10.91
N PHE A 89 -0.61 10.23 11.07
CA PHE A 89 -0.58 9.45 12.32
C PHE A 89 0.78 8.82 12.58
N PHE A 90 1.36 8.16 11.57
CA PHE A 90 2.68 7.52 11.72
C PHE A 90 3.83 8.53 11.71
N PHE A 91 3.69 9.60 10.95
CA PHE A 91 4.70 10.64 10.75
C PHE A 91 4.02 12.03 10.78
N PRO A 92 3.86 12.63 11.96
CA PRO A 92 3.25 13.95 12.10
C PRO A 92 3.94 14.98 11.21
N GLY A 93 3.17 15.75 10.45
CA GLY A 93 3.70 16.70 9.47
C GLY A 93 3.98 16.12 8.09
N ALA A 94 3.58 14.87 7.81
CA ALA A 94 3.77 14.24 6.50
C ALA A 94 3.08 14.99 5.36
N VAL A 95 3.86 15.64 4.49
CA VAL A 95 3.35 16.44 3.36
C VAL A 95 3.20 15.62 2.08
N THR A 96 4.14 14.71 1.79
CA THR A 96 4.12 13.88 0.57
C THR A 96 3.91 12.42 0.91
N VAL A 97 2.79 11.87 0.47
CA VAL A 97 2.44 10.45 0.66
C VAL A 97 2.44 9.76 -0.69
N VAL A 98 3.09 8.61 -0.77
CA VAL A 98 3.03 7.69 -1.90
C VAL A 98 2.50 6.38 -1.36
N GLU A 99 1.58 5.77 -2.07
CA GLU A 99 1.05 4.46 -1.70
C GLU A 99 1.01 3.58 -2.93
N VAL A 100 1.43 2.33 -2.74
CA VAL A 100 1.39 1.32 -3.79
C VAL A 100 0.66 0.09 -3.29
N GLY A 101 -0.61 -0.01 -3.72
CA GLY A 101 -1.47 -1.15 -3.48
C GLY A 101 -1.28 -2.26 -4.52
N ALA A 102 -2.20 -3.22 -4.52
CA ALA A 102 -2.11 -4.36 -5.44
C ALA A 102 -2.41 -4.01 -6.89
N GLU A 103 -3.35 -3.09 -7.15
CA GLU A 103 -3.81 -2.78 -8.51
C GLU A 103 -3.48 -1.35 -8.94
N GLU A 104 -3.27 -0.44 -8.00
CA GLU A 104 -2.96 0.96 -8.27
C GLU A 104 -1.81 1.48 -7.41
N SER A 105 -1.24 2.59 -7.87
CA SER A 105 -0.41 3.47 -7.05
C SER A 105 -0.99 4.87 -7.03
N ARG A 106 -0.82 5.55 -5.91
CA ARG A 106 -1.33 6.90 -5.69
C ARG A 106 -0.30 7.76 -4.99
N ALA A 107 -0.40 9.06 -5.22
CA ALA A 107 0.35 10.06 -4.51
C ALA A 107 -0.62 11.11 -3.96
N VAL A 108 -0.38 11.55 -2.74
CA VAL A 108 -1.24 12.49 -2.02
C VAL A 108 -0.38 13.59 -1.43
N LYS A 109 -0.77 14.83 -1.72
CA LYS A 109 -0.24 16.02 -1.05
C LYS A 109 -1.12 16.33 0.14
N THR A 110 -0.53 16.55 1.31
CA THR A 110 -1.26 16.99 2.50
C THR A 110 -0.79 18.35 2.98
N ASP A 111 -1.56 18.97 3.88
CA ASP A 111 -1.20 20.21 4.57
C ASP A 111 -0.32 20.00 5.81
N GLY A 112 0.18 18.78 6.04
CA GLY A 112 0.94 18.41 7.25
C GLY A 112 0.07 18.18 8.49
N ALA A 113 -1.23 18.48 8.43
CA ALA A 113 -2.23 18.12 9.45
C ALA A 113 -3.12 16.94 8.98
N GLY A 114 -2.72 16.26 7.91
CA GLY A 114 -3.42 15.11 7.34
C GLY A 114 -4.61 15.45 6.45
N ARG A 115 -4.85 16.73 6.10
CA ARG A 115 -5.87 17.11 5.10
C ARG A 115 -5.28 17.06 3.70
N VAL A 116 -6.04 16.50 2.75
CA VAL A 116 -5.64 16.34 1.36
C VAL A 116 -5.70 17.70 0.65
N LEU A 117 -4.61 18.09 -0.01
CA LEU A 117 -4.50 19.29 -0.85
C LEU A 117 -4.55 18.94 -2.34
N ASP A 118 -3.94 17.82 -2.73
CA ASP A 118 -3.90 17.34 -4.11
C ASP A 118 -3.67 15.82 -4.12
N SER A 119 -4.02 15.16 -5.22
CA SER A 119 -3.81 13.73 -5.39
C SER A 119 -3.62 13.34 -6.85
N ALA A 120 -2.81 12.31 -7.08
CA ALA A 120 -2.64 11.70 -8.38
C ALA A 120 -2.73 10.18 -8.25
N VAL A 121 -3.53 9.54 -9.10
CA VAL A 121 -3.69 8.09 -9.12
C VAL A 121 -3.25 7.53 -10.46
N ASN A 122 -2.61 6.37 -10.43
CA ASN A 122 -2.32 5.53 -11.59
C ASN A 122 -3.15 4.23 -11.49
N GLU A 123 -4.37 4.29 -12.00
CA GLU A 123 -5.40 3.24 -11.92
C GLU A 123 -5.53 2.42 -13.22
N LYS A 124 -5.04 2.92 -14.36
CA LYS A 124 -5.30 2.31 -15.69
C LYS A 124 -4.26 1.25 -16.12
N CYS A 125 -3.24 1.01 -15.30
CA CYS A 125 -2.12 0.14 -15.69
C CYS A 125 -1.56 -0.62 -14.49
N ALA A 126 -1.75 -1.95 -14.48
CA ALA A 126 -1.21 -2.84 -13.46
C ALA A 126 0.33 -2.77 -13.36
N ALA A 127 1.04 -2.34 -14.41
CA ALA A 127 2.50 -2.24 -14.39
C ALA A 127 3.07 -1.26 -13.35
N GLY A 128 2.21 -0.43 -12.73
CA GLY A 128 2.58 0.49 -11.66
C GLY A 128 2.10 0.08 -10.26
N SER A 129 1.78 -1.20 -10.03
CA SER A 129 1.22 -1.68 -8.76
C SER A 129 1.82 -3.01 -8.30
N GLY A 130 1.49 -3.45 -7.08
CA GLY A 130 2.05 -4.66 -6.48
C GLY A 130 1.78 -5.94 -7.27
N SER A 131 0.64 -6.04 -7.96
CA SER A 131 0.30 -7.18 -8.82
C SER A 131 1.29 -7.38 -9.96
N PHE A 132 1.90 -6.32 -10.47
CA PHE A 132 2.99 -6.43 -11.45
C PHE A 132 4.20 -7.13 -10.85
N THR A 133 4.63 -6.71 -9.65
CA THR A 133 5.73 -7.36 -8.94
C THR A 133 5.41 -8.83 -8.64
N GLU A 134 4.17 -9.15 -8.24
CA GLU A 134 3.71 -10.54 -8.05
C GLU A 134 3.83 -11.38 -9.33
N SER A 135 3.37 -10.86 -10.46
CA SER A 135 3.49 -11.55 -11.75
C SER A 135 4.94 -11.76 -12.16
N MET A 136 5.79 -10.73 -12.03
CA MET A 136 7.20 -10.84 -12.41
C MET A 136 7.97 -11.80 -11.49
N ALA A 137 7.72 -11.77 -10.18
CA ALA A 137 8.32 -12.73 -9.24
C ALA A 137 7.92 -14.17 -9.58
N ARG A 138 6.65 -14.39 -9.93
CA ARG A 138 6.15 -15.70 -10.37
C ARG A 138 6.80 -16.15 -11.67
N ALA A 139 6.89 -15.26 -12.67
CA ALA A 139 7.54 -15.56 -13.95
C ALA A 139 9.02 -15.91 -13.75
N LEU A 140 9.68 -15.24 -12.81
CA LEU A 140 11.03 -15.57 -12.41
C LEU A 140 11.12 -16.84 -11.57
N GLY A 141 10.03 -17.40 -11.05
CA GLY A 141 10.04 -18.55 -10.13
C GLY A 141 10.61 -18.20 -8.74
N MET A 142 10.32 -17.01 -8.23
CA MET A 142 10.74 -16.50 -6.91
C MET A 142 9.53 -16.24 -6.02
N THR A 143 9.72 -16.35 -4.71
CA THR A 143 8.82 -15.67 -3.76
C THR A 143 9.02 -14.16 -3.84
N LEU A 144 8.05 -13.37 -3.36
CA LEU A 144 8.21 -11.90 -3.29
C LEU A 144 9.40 -11.49 -2.40
N GLU A 145 9.67 -12.25 -1.34
CA GLU A 145 10.79 -12.00 -0.43
C GLU A 145 12.13 -12.27 -1.11
N GLU A 146 12.26 -13.42 -1.77
CA GLU A 146 13.44 -13.75 -2.57
C GLU A 146 13.67 -12.72 -3.67
N PHE A 147 12.60 -12.32 -4.37
CA PHE A 147 12.65 -11.32 -5.42
C PHE A 147 13.18 -9.97 -4.90
N ALA A 148 12.66 -9.50 -3.77
CA ALA A 148 13.09 -8.26 -3.13
C ALA A 148 14.59 -8.31 -2.76
N GLU A 149 15.02 -9.36 -2.06
CA GLU A 149 16.40 -9.46 -1.58
C GLU A 149 17.42 -9.73 -2.70
N LYS A 150 17.06 -10.57 -3.68
CA LYS A 150 17.92 -10.85 -4.84
C LYS A 150 18.15 -9.61 -5.68
N SER A 151 17.13 -8.77 -5.87
CA SER A 151 17.26 -7.53 -6.64
C SER A 151 18.28 -6.55 -6.05
N LEU A 152 18.50 -6.56 -4.73
CA LEU A 152 19.47 -5.68 -4.06
C LEU A 152 20.92 -6.02 -4.40
N GLN A 153 21.19 -7.26 -4.81
CA GLN A 153 22.52 -7.77 -5.14
C GLN A 153 22.92 -7.48 -6.59
N SER A 154 22.01 -6.96 -7.41
CA SER A 154 22.31 -6.62 -8.80
C SER A 154 23.32 -5.48 -8.90
N THR A 155 24.28 -5.65 -9.82
CA THR A 155 25.24 -4.62 -10.22
C THR A 155 25.03 -4.16 -11.66
N THR A 156 24.01 -4.69 -12.33
CA THR A 156 23.76 -4.50 -13.77
C THR A 156 22.42 -3.82 -13.97
N ARG A 157 22.39 -2.76 -14.78
CA ARG A 157 21.13 -2.12 -15.20
C ARG A 157 20.67 -2.72 -16.52
N ILE A 158 19.49 -3.32 -16.51
CA ILE A 158 18.80 -3.78 -17.73
C ILE A 158 17.63 -2.82 -17.97
N ALA A 159 17.58 -2.24 -19.16
CA ALA A 159 16.41 -1.47 -19.58
C ALA A 159 15.27 -2.46 -19.85
N MET A 160 14.14 -2.28 -19.17
CA MET A 160 12.97 -3.13 -19.32
C MET A 160 11.75 -2.28 -19.72
N ASN A 161 11.01 -2.72 -20.73
CA ASN A 161 9.80 -2.02 -21.16
C ASN A 161 8.57 -2.51 -20.38
N ALA A 162 8.40 -1.98 -19.16
CA ALA A 162 7.26 -2.29 -18.30
C ALA A 162 5.97 -1.55 -18.69
N GLN A 163 5.64 -1.38 -19.97
CA GLN A 163 4.41 -0.70 -20.40
C GLN A 163 3.13 -1.49 -20.14
N CYS A 164 3.22 -2.82 -20.22
CA CYS A 164 2.12 -3.73 -19.98
C CYS A 164 2.67 -4.93 -19.20
N THR A 165 1.93 -5.39 -18.19
CA THR A 165 2.31 -6.58 -17.40
C THR A 165 2.56 -7.80 -18.30
N VAL A 166 1.73 -8.01 -19.33
CA VAL A 166 1.86 -9.16 -20.25
C VAL A 166 3.14 -9.09 -21.08
N PHE A 167 3.48 -7.91 -21.60
CA PHE A 167 4.71 -7.74 -22.39
C PHE A 167 5.96 -7.80 -21.50
N ALA A 168 5.89 -7.22 -20.30
CA ALA A 168 6.98 -7.31 -19.33
C ALA A 168 7.22 -8.77 -18.90
N GLU A 169 6.17 -9.56 -18.71
CA GLU A 169 6.31 -10.98 -18.38
C GLU A 169 7.01 -11.75 -19.51
N SER A 170 6.62 -11.46 -20.77
CA SER A 170 7.27 -12.05 -21.94
C SER A 170 8.74 -11.64 -22.06
N GLU A 171 9.07 -10.38 -21.76
CA GLU A 171 10.44 -9.87 -21.71
C GLU A 171 11.26 -10.54 -20.61
N VAL A 172 10.70 -10.71 -19.41
CA VAL A 172 11.32 -11.44 -18.29
C VAL A 172 11.66 -12.88 -18.70
N VAL A 173 10.71 -13.59 -19.33
CA VAL A 173 10.93 -14.96 -19.83
C VAL A 173 12.02 -14.99 -20.90
N GLY A 174 12.03 -14.01 -21.81
CA GLY A 174 13.08 -13.86 -22.82
C GLY A 174 14.47 -13.69 -22.21
N LEU A 175 14.62 -12.78 -21.25
CA LEU A 175 15.88 -12.54 -20.53
C LEU A 175 16.36 -13.78 -19.80
N MET A 176 15.46 -14.55 -19.17
CA MET A 176 15.81 -15.83 -18.54
C MET A 176 16.35 -16.83 -19.55
N HIS A 177 15.71 -16.98 -20.71
CA HIS A 177 16.19 -17.89 -21.77
C HIS A 177 17.52 -17.45 -22.36
N SER A 178 17.81 -16.15 -22.39
CA SER A 178 19.12 -15.61 -22.78
C SER A 178 20.20 -15.75 -21.71
N GLY A 179 19.90 -16.37 -20.56
CA GLY A 179 20.88 -16.65 -19.50
C GLY A 179 21.21 -15.46 -18.61
N VAL A 180 20.39 -14.41 -18.62
CA VAL A 180 20.56 -13.26 -17.73
C VAL A 180 20.31 -13.67 -16.28
N ASP A 181 21.15 -13.20 -15.35
CA ASP A 181 20.99 -13.50 -13.93
C ASP A 181 19.63 -12.97 -13.43
N ARG A 182 18.86 -13.85 -12.79
CA ARG A 182 17.52 -13.51 -12.28
C ARG A 182 17.54 -12.33 -11.29
N ARG A 183 18.68 -12.09 -10.62
CA ARG A 183 18.89 -10.93 -9.72
C ARG A 183 18.85 -9.62 -10.49
N ASP A 184 19.46 -9.58 -11.68
CA ASP A 184 19.48 -8.41 -12.55
C ASP A 184 18.10 -8.17 -13.17
N ILE A 185 17.38 -9.24 -13.53
CA ILE A 185 15.99 -9.12 -14.01
C ILE A 185 15.08 -8.59 -12.90
N ALA A 186 15.20 -9.10 -11.67
CA ALA A 186 14.42 -8.62 -10.53
C ALA A 186 14.69 -7.13 -10.22
N TYR A 187 15.95 -6.69 -10.34
CA TYR A 187 16.30 -5.28 -10.24
C TYR A 187 15.65 -4.44 -11.34
N ALA A 188 15.71 -4.89 -12.60
CA ALA A 188 15.10 -4.18 -13.74
C ALA A 188 13.58 -4.00 -13.56
N VAL A 189 12.92 -5.03 -13.03
CA VAL A 189 11.50 -4.96 -12.68
C VAL A 189 11.23 -3.91 -11.60
N ASN A 190 12.01 -3.91 -10.51
CA ASN A 190 11.89 -2.92 -9.44
C ASN A 190 12.17 -1.48 -9.94
N ASP A 191 13.17 -1.29 -10.80
CA ASP A 191 13.50 0.00 -11.40
C ASP A 191 12.37 0.53 -12.29
N ALA A 192 11.73 -0.37 -13.06
CA ALA A 192 10.65 0.00 -13.96
C ALA A 192 9.37 0.41 -13.22
N ILE A 193 8.96 -0.36 -12.19
CA ILE A 193 7.80 0.03 -11.35
C ILE A 193 8.10 1.30 -10.54
N ALA A 194 9.31 1.45 -10.00
CA ALA A 194 9.75 2.68 -9.32
C ALA A 194 9.69 3.90 -10.23
N THR A 195 10.08 3.75 -11.50
CA THR A 195 9.96 4.83 -12.50
C THR A 195 8.51 5.29 -12.64
N ARG A 196 7.55 4.36 -12.74
CA ARG A 196 6.12 4.68 -12.85
C ARG A 196 5.58 5.37 -11.59
N VAL A 197 5.86 4.79 -10.43
CA VAL A 197 5.40 5.34 -9.14
C VAL A 197 5.99 6.74 -8.93
N SER A 198 7.26 6.95 -9.28
CA SER A 198 7.89 8.27 -9.20
C SER A 198 7.26 9.30 -10.12
N ALA A 199 6.80 8.90 -11.32
CA ALA A 199 6.10 9.78 -12.24
C ALA A 199 4.73 10.20 -11.66
N THR A 200 4.00 9.27 -11.03
CA THR A 200 2.76 9.58 -10.29
C THR A 200 3.04 10.53 -9.12
N ALA A 201 4.07 10.26 -8.33
CA ALA A 201 4.45 11.08 -7.17
C ALA A 201 4.82 12.53 -7.56
N ARG A 202 5.52 12.71 -8.69
CA ARG A 202 5.87 14.05 -9.18
C ARG A 202 4.67 14.92 -9.57
N ARG A 203 3.51 14.33 -9.87
CA ARG A 203 2.29 15.08 -10.23
C ARG A 203 1.76 15.93 -9.08
N VAL A 204 1.97 15.52 -7.83
CA VAL A 204 1.50 16.24 -6.63
C VAL A 204 2.56 17.18 -6.02
N LYS A 205 3.69 17.38 -6.72
CA LYS A 205 4.86 18.17 -6.28
C LYS A 205 5.46 17.68 -4.95
N LEU A 206 6.56 16.94 -5.08
CA LEU A 206 7.32 16.40 -3.94
C LEU A 206 7.79 17.54 -3.02
N GLU A 207 7.55 17.40 -1.72
CA GLU A 207 8.00 18.32 -0.68
C GLU A 207 8.17 17.57 0.64
N GLY A 208 9.23 17.90 1.38
CA GLY A 208 9.58 17.23 2.63
C GLY A 208 9.95 15.76 2.43
N GLU A 209 9.89 14.99 3.52
CA GLU A 209 10.09 13.54 3.47
C GLU A 209 8.90 12.85 2.79
N VAL A 210 9.18 11.82 1.99
CA VAL A 210 8.16 10.99 1.34
C VAL A 210 7.77 9.85 2.28
N VAL A 211 6.49 9.76 2.62
CA VAL A 211 5.91 8.60 3.32
C VAL A 211 5.44 7.58 2.30
N LEU A 212 5.92 6.34 2.39
CA LEU A 212 5.51 5.24 1.54
C LEU A 212 4.63 4.25 2.30
N LEU A 213 3.42 4.04 1.80
CA LEU A 213 2.40 3.15 2.33
C LEU A 213 2.09 2.01 1.33
N GLY A 214 1.27 1.04 1.77
CA GLY A 214 0.85 -0.08 0.96
C GLY A 214 1.84 -1.26 0.99
N GLY A 215 1.39 -2.42 0.49
CA GLY A 215 2.14 -3.68 0.62
C GLY A 215 3.49 -3.68 -0.10
N LEU A 216 3.62 -2.96 -1.22
CA LEU A 216 4.89 -2.91 -1.95
C LEU A 216 6.00 -2.19 -1.19
N ALA A 217 5.67 -1.41 -0.16
CA ALA A 217 6.65 -0.80 0.73
C ALA A 217 7.52 -1.83 1.48
N ARG A 218 7.08 -3.10 1.57
CA ARG A 218 7.88 -4.22 2.10
C ARG A 218 9.01 -4.66 1.16
N ASN A 219 8.90 -4.39 -0.14
CA ASN A 219 9.90 -4.78 -1.12
C ASN A 219 11.08 -3.80 -1.07
N ARG A 220 12.14 -4.18 -0.35
CA ARG A 220 13.33 -3.33 -0.16
C ARG A 220 14.05 -2.98 -1.48
N GLY A 221 14.00 -3.86 -2.47
CA GLY A 221 14.50 -3.59 -3.82
C GLY A 221 13.74 -2.46 -4.51
N PHE A 222 12.40 -2.51 -4.44
CA PHE A 222 11.54 -1.43 -4.92
C PHE A 222 11.81 -0.12 -4.16
N VAL A 223 11.90 -0.15 -2.84
CA VAL A 223 12.15 1.05 -2.02
C VAL A 223 13.49 1.71 -2.42
N ARG A 224 14.54 0.92 -2.63
CA ARG A 224 15.83 1.42 -3.14
C ARG A 224 15.65 2.13 -4.48
N CYS A 225 15.04 1.46 -5.45
CA CYS A 225 14.81 2.05 -6.77
C CYS A 225 13.94 3.31 -6.69
N LEU A 226 12.88 3.31 -5.87
CA LEU A 226 12.00 4.47 -5.71
C LEU A 226 12.74 5.66 -5.10
N LYS A 227 13.59 5.43 -4.09
CA LYS A 227 14.46 6.46 -3.51
C LYS A 227 15.37 7.08 -4.58
N GLU A 228 16.02 6.26 -5.40
CA GLU A 228 16.85 6.73 -6.51
C GLU A 228 16.03 7.54 -7.53
N LYS A 229 14.84 7.06 -7.92
CA LYS A 229 13.98 7.73 -8.91
C LYS A 229 13.35 9.01 -8.40
N LEU A 230 13.11 9.14 -7.11
CA LEU A 230 12.58 10.36 -6.48
C LEU A 230 13.68 11.36 -6.11
N GLU A 231 14.95 10.94 -6.15
CA GLU A 231 16.11 11.77 -5.77
C GLU A 231 16.01 12.29 -4.33
N VAL A 232 15.57 11.41 -3.42
CA VAL A 232 15.41 11.72 -1.98
C VAL A 232 16.40 10.92 -1.13
N ASP A 233 16.82 11.47 0.00
CA ASP A 233 17.74 10.78 0.91
C ASP A 233 17.06 9.66 1.71
N ARG A 234 15.77 9.81 1.99
CA ARG A 234 15.00 8.91 2.84
C ARG A 234 13.56 8.81 2.39
N ILE A 235 13.01 7.62 2.56
CA ILE A 235 11.57 7.33 2.49
C ILE A 235 11.15 6.83 3.87
N LEU A 236 10.08 7.42 4.41
CA LEU A 236 9.48 7.03 5.68
C LEU A 236 8.50 5.89 5.44
N ILE A 237 8.62 4.80 6.19
CA ILE A 237 7.76 3.62 6.06
C ILE A 237 7.34 3.21 7.46
N PRO A 238 6.03 3.09 7.76
CA PRO A 238 5.58 2.61 9.07
C PRO A 238 5.89 1.12 9.24
N GLU A 239 5.76 0.58 10.46
CA GLU A 239 6.05 -0.84 10.74
C GLU A 239 5.18 -1.79 9.91
N ALA A 240 3.91 -1.43 9.69
CA ALA A 240 2.93 -2.20 8.93
C ALA A 240 2.26 -1.34 7.83
N PRO A 241 2.99 -1.04 6.73
CA PRO A 241 2.52 -0.14 5.68
C PRO A 241 1.29 -0.65 4.95
N GLU A 242 1.09 -1.96 4.89
CA GLU A 242 -0.09 -2.60 4.30
C GLU A 242 -1.39 -2.33 5.08
N LEU A 243 -1.31 -1.94 6.37
CA LEU A 243 -2.47 -1.63 7.21
C LEU A 243 -2.84 -0.16 7.23
N ALA A 244 -2.08 0.69 6.53
CA ALA A 244 -2.16 2.14 6.68
C ALA A 244 -3.56 2.68 6.41
N ASP A 245 -4.22 2.28 5.33
CA ASP A 245 -5.57 2.75 5.00
C ASP A 245 -6.62 2.35 6.04
N ALA A 246 -6.51 1.15 6.62
CA ALA A 246 -7.38 0.75 7.74
C ALA A 246 -7.14 1.61 8.98
N VAL A 247 -5.88 1.94 9.30
CA VAL A 247 -5.54 2.86 10.39
C VAL A 247 -6.08 4.27 10.11
N GLY A 248 -5.90 4.78 8.89
CA GLY A 248 -6.46 6.04 8.41
C GLY A 248 -7.97 6.12 8.59
N ALA A 249 -8.69 5.06 8.21
CA ALA A 249 -10.13 4.97 8.40
C ALA A 249 -10.50 4.96 9.90
N ALA A 250 -9.75 4.26 10.75
CA ALA A 250 -9.99 4.23 12.20
C ALA A 250 -9.78 5.60 12.87
N ILE A 251 -8.84 6.41 12.36
CA ILE A 251 -8.64 7.81 12.80
C ILE A 251 -9.84 8.67 12.40
N VAL A 252 -10.32 8.54 11.16
CA VAL A 252 -11.53 9.23 10.71
C VAL A 252 -12.75 8.80 11.53
N ALA A 253 -12.82 7.54 11.95
CA ALA A 253 -13.85 7.06 12.86
C ALA A 253 -13.77 7.77 14.22
N ALA A 254 -12.57 8.00 14.76
CA ALA A 254 -12.38 8.74 16.01
C ALA A 254 -12.77 10.22 15.87
N GLU A 255 -12.42 10.86 14.75
CA GLU A 255 -12.82 12.25 14.44
C GLU A 255 -14.35 12.43 14.37
N ARG A 256 -15.07 11.40 13.90
CA ARG A 256 -16.54 11.43 13.75
C ARG A 256 -17.31 11.05 15.01
N ALA A 257 -16.66 10.33 15.93
CA ALA A 257 -17.25 9.89 17.19
C ALA A 257 -17.09 10.91 18.33
N ALA A 258 -16.18 11.88 18.16
CA ALA A 258 -15.95 13.00 19.07
C ALA A 258 -17.04 14.07 18.94
#